data_AF-A0A223VY28-F1
#
_entry.id   AF-A0A223VY28-F1
#
_cell.length_a   1.000
_cell.length_b   1.000
_cell.length_c   1.000
_cell.angle_alpha   90.00
_cell.angle_beta   90.00
_cell.angle_gamma   90.00
#
_symmetry.space_group_name_H-M   'P 1'
#
loop_
_entity.id
_entity.type
_entity.pdbx_description
1 polymer ?
#
loop_
_entity_poly.entity_id
_entity_poly.type
_entity_poly.pdbx_seq_one_letter_code
_entity_poly.pdbx_strand_id
1 'polypeptide(L)' 'MNKFAWLFLCLTALAAVLGMSTESYDGQTTAFVSSGVFACLLLLTLIVGRRIKFDPILR' A
#
# COMPACT_ATOMS: atom_id res chain seq x y z
N MET A 1 -11.75 9.45 6.23
CA MET A 1 -10.86 8.39 5.68
C MET A 1 -11.57 7.05 5.82
N ASN A 2 -11.60 6.25 4.76
CA ASN A 2 -12.26 4.94 4.79
C ASN A 2 -11.51 3.99 5.74
N LYS A 3 -12.22 3.20 6.56
CA LYS A 3 -11.62 2.28 7.57
C LYS A 3 -10.63 1.30 6.94
N PHE A 4 -10.90 0.89 5.69
CA PHE A 4 -10.03 0.02 4.90
C PHE A 4 -8.70 0.69 4.50
N ALA A 5 -8.71 1.98 4.15
CA ALA A 5 -7.48 2.68 3.76
C ALA A 5 -6.50 2.78 4.94
N TRP A 6 -7.03 2.94 6.16
CA TRP A 6 -6.23 2.96 7.38
C TRP A 6 -5.62 1.58 7.69
N LEU A 7 -6.40 0.50 7.49
CA LEU A 7 -5.90 -0.87 7.60
C LEU A 7 -4.79 -1.16 6.58
N PHE A 8 -4.99 -0.82 5.31
CA PHE A 8 -3.97 -1.02 4.28
C PHE A 8 -2.70 -0.19 4.55
N LEU A 9 -2.82 1.00 5.14
CA LEU A 9 -1.68 1.82 5.53
C LEU A 9 -0.88 1.16 6.64
N CYS A 10 -1.54 0.73 7.70
CA CYS A 10 -0.87 -0.02 8.77
C CYS A 10 -0.21 -1.30 8.24
N LEU A 11 -0.89 -2.05 7.36
CA LEU A 11 -0.36 -3.30 6.83
C LEU A 11 0.86 -3.09 5.94
N THR A 12 0.85 -2.04 5.11
CA THR A 12 1.99 -1.66 4.26
C THR A 12 3.18 -1.19 5.11
N ALA A 13 2.92 -0.36 6.12
CA ALA A 13 3.96 0.10 7.04
C ALA A 13 4.59 -1.06 7.83
N LEU A 14 3.76 -1.99 8.32
CA LEU A 14 4.23 -3.15 9.06
C LEU A 14 5.04 -4.10 8.15
N ALA A 15 4.57 -4.36 6.93
CA ALA A 15 5.31 -5.17 5.96
C ALA A 15 6.67 -4.55 5.58
N ALA A 16 6.75 -3.22 5.44
CA ALA A 16 8.00 -2.52 5.19
C ALA A 16 8.98 -2.63 6.37
N VAL A 17 8.50 -2.42 7.60
CA VAL A 17 9.32 -2.58 8.81
C VAL A 17 9.82 -4.01 8.96
N LEU A 18 8.94 -5.01 8.74
CA LEU A 18 9.32 -6.42 8.78
C LEU A 18 10.38 -6.76 7.73
N GLY A 19 10.27 -6.24 6.50
CA GLY A 19 11.28 -6.45 5.45
C GLY A 19 12.65 -5.81 5.74
N MET A 20 12.68 -4.74 6.55
CA MET A 20 13.92 -4.15 7.04
C MET A 20 14.53 -4.94 8.21
N SER A 21 13.70 -5.65 9.00
CA SER A 21 14.14 -6.47 10.13
C SER A 21 14.50 -7.91 9.75
N THR A 22 14.15 -8.37 8.55
CA THR A 22 14.52 -9.72 8.08
C THR A 22 15.96 -9.75 7.56
N GLU A 23 16.81 -10.55 8.20
CA GLU A 23 18.20 -10.78 7.80
C GLU A 23 18.36 -11.85 6.70
N SER A 24 17.31 -12.66 6.49
CA SER A 24 17.25 -13.68 5.45
C SER A 24 16.84 -13.06 4.12
N TYR A 25 17.64 -13.28 3.06
CA TYR A 25 17.41 -12.75 1.71
C TYR A 25 16.03 -13.13 1.13
N ASP A 26 15.61 -14.40 1.31
CA ASP A 26 14.28 -14.87 0.90
C ASP A 26 13.14 -14.26 1.72
N GLY A 27 13.37 -14.02 3.01
CA GLY A 27 12.41 -13.34 3.89
C GLY A 27 12.24 -11.86 3.53
N GLN A 28 13.33 -11.20 3.17
CA GLN A 28 13.33 -9.80 2.76
C GLN A 28 12.61 -9.61 1.41
N THR A 29 12.89 -10.46 0.42
CA THR A 29 12.23 -10.37 -0.90
C THR A 29 10.72 -10.61 -0.79
N THR A 30 10.29 -11.61 -0.03
CA THR A 30 8.85 -11.87 0.21
C THR A 30 8.18 -10.74 0.98
N ALA A 31 8.85 -10.15 1.98
CA ALA A 31 8.36 -8.98 2.69
C ALA A 31 8.20 -7.76 1.77
N PHE A 32 9.19 -7.47 0.91
CA PHE A 32 9.09 -6.39 -0.07
C PHE A 32 7.97 -6.61 -1.09
N VAL A 33 7.82 -7.82 -1.64
CA VAL A 33 6.72 -8.14 -2.56
C VAL A 33 5.37 -7.94 -1.88
N SER A 34 5.21 -8.44 -0.65
CA SER A 34 3.97 -8.24 0.11
C SER A 34 3.69 -6.76 0.38
N SER A 35 4.71 -5.96 0.71
CA SER A 35 4.59 -4.52 0.91
C SER A 35 4.16 -3.80 -0.37
N GLY A 36 4.66 -4.22 -1.53
CA GLY A 36 4.26 -3.70 -2.83
C GLY A 36 2.80 -4.00 -3.15
N VAL A 37 2.34 -5.23 -2.90
CA VAL A 37 0.92 -5.62 -3.09
C VAL A 37 0.01 -4.80 -2.20
N PHE A 38 0.35 -4.64 -0.90
CA PHE A 38 -0.43 -3.81 0.01
C PHE A 38 -0.38 -2.32 -0.33
N ALA A 39 0.75 -1.82 -0.83
CA ALA A 39 0.86 -0.45 -1.32
C ALA A 39 -0.02 -0.22 -2.56
N CYS A 40 -0.08 -1.16 -3.51
CA CYS A 40 -0.98 -1.08 -4.65
C CYS A 40 -2.45 -1.08 -4.22
N LEU A 41 -2.83 -1.94 -3.28
CA LEU A 41 -4.18 -1.97 -2.72
C LEU A 41 -4.52 -0.69 -1.94
N LEU A 42 -3.55 -0.13 -1.21
CA LEU A 42 -3.67 1.17 -0.55
C LEU A 42 -3.91 2.27 -1.59
N LEU A 43 -3.12 2.31 -2.66
CA LEU A 43 -3.31 3.28 -3.74
C LEU A 43 -4.69 3.13 -4.37
N LEU A 44 -5.13 1.91 -4.68
CA LEU A 44 -6.48 1.67 -5.21
C LEU A 44 -7.57 2.13 -4.23
N THR A 45 -7.45 1.84 -2.93
CA THR A 45 -8.42 2.31 -1.94
C THR A 45 -8.41 3.83 -1.76
N LEU A 46 -7.25 4.49 -1.91
CA LEU A 46 -7.16 5.94 -1.97
C LEU A 46 -7.76 6.51 -3.26
N ILE A 47 -7.56 5.86 -4.41
CA ILE A 47 -8.08 6.23 -5.73
C ILE A 47 -9.59 6.02 -5.85
N VAL A 48 -10.14 5.01 -5.16
CA VAL A 48 -11.58 4.72 -5.12
C VAL A 48 -12.28 5.55 -4.03
N GLY A 49 -11.64 5.68 -2.86
CA GLY A 49 -12.18 6.38 -1.69
C GLY A 49 -12.12 7.90 -1.82
N ARG A 50 -11.07 8.43 -2.46
CA ARG A 50 -11.14 9.74 -3.11
C ARG A 50 -11.92 9.43 -4.37
N ARG A 51 -13.12 9.99 -4.57
CA ARG A 51 -13.63 10.09 -5.94
C ARG A 51 -12.55 10.87 -6.67
N ILE A 52 -11.59 10.22 -7.33
CA ILE A 52 -10.82 10.87 -8.37
C ILE A 52 -11.89 11.11 -9.43
N LYS A 53 -12.63 12.21 -9.25
CA LYS A 53 -12.68 13.20 -10.29
C LYS A 53 -11.22 13.32 -10.72
N PHE A 54 -10.84 12.48 -11.69
CA PHE A 54 -10.10 12.98 -12.81
C PHE A 54 -11.10 14.01 -13.28
N ASP A 55 -11.07 15.22 -12.71
CA ASP A 55 -11.62 16.37 -13.39
C ASP A 55 -10.72 16.34 -14.61
N PRO A 56 -11.22 15.71 -15.70
CA PRO A 56 -10.39 15.51 -16.85
C PRO A 56 -10.05 16.93 -17.24
N ILE A 57 -8.79 17.17 -17.51
CA ILE A 57 -8.33 18.43 -18.08
C ILE A 57 -9.01 18.57 -19.45
N LEU A 58 -10.26 19.03 -19.36
CA LEU A 58 -11.33 19.33 -20.31
C LEU A 58 -12.20 20.32 -19.51
N ARG A 59 -11.73 21.53 -19.21
CA ARG A 59 -10.97 22.45 -20.08
C ARG A 59 -9.59 21.99 -20.52
#